data_AF-A0A7W6CNN3-F1
#
_entry.id   AF-A0A7W6CNN3-F1
#
_cell.length_a   1.000
_cell.length_b   1.000
_cell.length_c   1.000
_cell.angle_alpha   90.00
_cell.angle_beta   90.00
_cell.angle_gamma   90.00
#
_symmetry.space_group_name_H-M   'P 1'
#
loop_
_entity.id
_entity.type
_entity.pdbx_description
1 polymer ?
#
loop_
_entity_poly.entity_id
_entity_poly.type
_entity_poly.pdbx_seq_one_letter_code
_entity_poly.pdbx_strand_id
1 'polypeptide(L)' 'MLASFERCYAVAVQRRHQSGYIQLILLTGSPLQPYRITGRAPGRNERIVAIIV' A
#
# COMPACT_ATOMS: atom_id res chain seq x y z
N MET A 1 -10.50 -8.69 9.84
CA MET A 1 -10.72 -8.68 8.37
C MET A 1 -9.43 -8.21 7.72
N LEU A 2 -8.61 -9.18 7.31
CA LEU A 2 -7.23 -9.02 6.85
C LEU A 2 -7.23 -8.06 5.64
N ALA A 3 -6.34 -7.06 5.66
CA ALA A 3 -6.30 -6.00 4.66
C ALA A 3 -6.31 -6.58 3.24
N SER A 4 -7.43 -6.43 2.51
CA SER A 4 -7.52 -6.82 1.10
C SER A 4 -6.86 -5.76 0.23
N PHE A 5 -6.40 -6.16 -0.96
CA PHE A 5 -5.80 -5.23 -1.92
C PHE A 5 -6.74 -4.05 -2.25
N GLU A 6 -8.03 -4.32 -2.48
CA GLU A 6 -9.04 -3.31 -2.80
C GLU A 6 -9.18 -2.26 -1.70
N ARG A 7 -9.21 -2.70 -0.42
CA ARG A 7 -9.28 -1.79 0.71
C ARG A 7 -8.00 -0.94 0.81
N CYS A 8 -6.84 -1.54 0.57
CA CYS A 8 -5.59 -0.79 0.51
C CYS A 8 -5.58 0.22 -0.63
N TYR A 9 -6.14 -0.12 -1.79
CA TYR A 9 -6.24 0.76 -2.93
C TYR A 9 -7.13 1.96 -2.65
N ALA A 10 -8.34 1.75 -2.14
CA ALA A 10 -9.26 2.83 -1.78
C ALA A 10 -8.64 3.81 -0.77
N VAL A 11 -7.96 3.28 0.26
CA VAL A 11 -7.27 4.12 1.26
C VAL A 11 -6.07 4.85 0.66
N ALA A 12 -5.31 4.22 -0.23
CA ALA A 12 -4.16 4.85 -0.90
C ALA A 12 -4.62 6.02 -1.79
N VAL A 13 -5.71 5.85 -2.54
CA VAL A 13 -6.33 6.95 -3.31
C VAL A 13 -6.76 8.09 -2.39
N GLN A 14 -7.48 7.80 -1.30
CA GLN A 14 -7.90 8.82 -0.35
C GLN A 14 -6.70 9.58 0.25
N ARG A 15 -5.63 8.87 0.64
CA ARG A 15 -4.40 9.48 1.16
C ARG A 15 -3.69 10.34 0.12
N ARG A 16 -3.66 9.89 -1.14
CA ARG A 16 -3.06 10.67 -2.24
C ARG A 16 -3.79 12.00 -2.44
N HIS A 17 -5.11 11.98 -2.43
CA HIS A 17 -5.96 13.18 -2.53
C HIS A 17 -5.75 14.14 -1.35
N GLN A 18 -5.64 13.62 -0.13
CA GLN A 18 -5.49 14.46 1.06
C GLN A 18 -4.09 15.04 1.22
N SER A 19 -3.05 14.27 0.91
CA SER A 19 -1.67 14.62 1.27
C SER A 19 -0.84 15.18 0.12
N GLY A 20 -1.24 14.96 -1.13
CA GLY A 20 -0.41 15.34 -2.26
C GLY A 20 0.75 14.39 -2.56
N TYR A 21 1.00 13.39 -1.70
CA TYR A 21 2.14 12.49 -1.83
C TYR A 21 1.77 11.14 -2.46
N ILE A 22 2.69 10.62 -3.28
CA ILE A 22 2.60 9.29 -3.88
C ILE A 22 2.36 8.23 -2.79
N GLN A 23 1.46 7.30 -3.06
CA GLN A 23 1.20 6.16 -2.19
C GLN A 23 1.59 4.87 -2.89
N LEU A 24 2.36 4.02 -2.22
CA LEU A 24 2.75 2.70 -2.69
C LEU A 24 1.96 1.64 -1.94
N ILE A 25 1.43 0.67 -2.66
CA ILE A 25 0.85 -0.54 -2.07
C ILE A 25 1.88 -1.65 -2.22
N LEU A 26 2.27 -2.23 -1.08
CA LEU A 26 3.26 -3.28 -0.99
C LEU A 26 2.62 -4.59 -0.60
N LEU A 27 3.05 -5.69 -1.24
CA LEU A 27 2.85 -7.06 -0.78
C LEU A 27 3.97 -7.39 0.22
N THR A 28 3.61 -7.71 1.47
CA THR A 28 4.58 -7.82 2.59
C THR A 28 5.12 -9.23 2.82
N GLY A 29 4.46 -10.25 2.25
CA GLY A 29 4.74 -11.66 2.54
C GLY A 29 4.19 -12.16 3.89
N SER A 30 3.61 -11.29 4.72
CA SER A 30 2.97 -11.68 5.98
C SER A 30 1.51 -12.10 5.75
N PRO A 31 1.08 -13.31 6.17
CA PRO A 31 -0.32 -13.73 6.01
C PRO A 31 -1.29 -12.89 6.85
N LEU A 32 -0.82 -12.25 7.93
CA LEU A 32 -1.64 -11.40 8.80
C LEU A 32 -1.80 -9.96 8.29
N GLN A 33 -0.83 -9.48 7.51
CA GLN A 33 -0.89 -8.16 6.88
C GLN A 33 -0.36 -8.26 5.46
N PRO A 34 -1.09 -8.94 4.55
CA PRO A 34 -0.58 -9.24 3.22
C PRO A 34 -0.24 -7.96 2.43
N TYR A 35 -1.00 -6.89 2.67
CA TYR A 35 -0.78 -5.59 2.04
C TYR A 35 -0.55 -4.47 3.04
N ARG A 36 0.30 -3.53 2.66
CA ARG A 36 0.59 -2.29 3.40
C ARG A 36 0.67 -1.11 2.45
N ILE A 37 0.24 0.07 2.92
CA ILE A 37 0.39 1.34 2.22
C ILE A 37 1.55 2.13 2.81
N THR A 38 2.43 2.69 1.99
CA THR A 38 3.56 3.51 2.43
C THR A 38 3.95 4.55 1.38
N GLY A 39 4.53 5.67 1.81
CA GLY A 39 5.20 6.63 0.91
C GLY A 39 6.72 6.39 0.81
N ARG A 40 7.23 5.33 1.43
CA ARG A 40 8.66 5.00 1.48
C ARG A 40 8.98 3.80 0.60
N ALA A 41 10.26 3.68 0.22
CA ALA A 41 10.75 2.52 -0.53
C ALA A 41 10.43 1.18 0.17
N PRO A 42 10.18 0.11 -0.60
CA PRO A 42 9.91 -1.21 -0.06
C PRO A 42 11.11 -1.77 0.71
N GLY A 43 10.83 -2.55 1.77
CA GLY A 43 11.83 -3.36 2.44
C GLY A 43 12.27 -4.58 1.61
N ARG A 44 13.29 -5.31 2.12
CA ARG A 44 13.97 -6.41 1.40
C ARG A 44 13.03 -7.53 0.89
N ASN A 45 11.91 -7.76 1.57
CA ASN A 45 10.94 -8.81 1.23
C ASN A 45 9.58 -8.26 0.79
N GLU A 46 9.50 -6.96 0.51
CA GLU A 46 8.27 -6.32 0.07
C GLU A 46 8.29 -6.09 -1.43
N ARG A 47 7.15 -6.27 -2.10
CA ARG A 47 7.02 -6.00 -3.54
C ARG A 47 5.99 -4.91 -3.78
N ILE A 48 6.33 -3.91 -4.59
CA ILE A 48 5.36 -2.91 -5.04
C ILE A 48 4.37 -3.61 -5.97
N VAL A 49 3.09 -3.53 -5.64
CA VAL A 49 1.99 -4.09 -6.45
C VAL A 49 1.11 -3.01 -7.07
N ALA A 50 1.13 -1.78 -6.53
CA ALA A 50 0.51 -0.62 -7.14
C ALA A 50 1.19 0.68 -6.69
N ILE A 51 1.11 1.70 -7.54
CA ILE A 51 1.59 3.06 -7.30
C ILE A 51 0.43 4.01 -7.57
N ILE A 52 0.11 4.86 -6.61
CA ILE A 52 -0.92 5.89 -6.73
C ILE A 52 -0.24 7.25 -6.82
N VAL A 53 -0.34 7.88 -7.98
CA VAL A 53 0.26 9.17 -8.33
C VAL A 53 -0.75 10.29 -8.39
#